data_AF-A0AB33BP25-F1
#
_entry.id   AF-A0AB33BP25-F1
#
_cell.length_a   1.000
_cell.length_b   1.000
_cell.length_c   1.000
_cell.angle_alpha   90.00
_cell.angle_beta   90.00
_cell.angle_gamma   90.00
#
_symmetry.space_group_name_H-M   'P 1'
#
loop_
_entity.id
_entity.type
_entity.pdbx_description
1 polymer ?
#
loop_
_entity_poly.entity_id
_entity_poly.type
_entity_poly.pdbx_seq_one_letter_code
_entity_poly.pdbx_strand_id
1 'polypeptide(L)' 'MERLSTYIFRYVAKLHGNGTLRGRIEATSALHAKQRVMQSNELIKDAHISLLKNQGSARKQAFEAMEEFI' A
#
# COMPACT_ATOMS: atom_id res chain seq x y z
N MET A 1 -9.45 -4.81 -22.25
CA MET A 1 -8.86 -4.89 -20.90
C MET A 1 -9.63 -3.94 -20.00
N GLU A 2 -10.40 -4.46 -19.05
CA GLU A 2 -11.01 -3.60 -18.03
C GLU A 2 -9.88 -3.08 -17.12
N ARG A 3 -9.76 -1.75 -16.98
CA ARG A 3 -8.89 -1.17 -15.95
C ARG A 3 -9.50 -1.52 -14.60
N LEU A 4 -8.82 -2.37 -13.84
CA LEU A 4 -9.21 -2.66 -12.47
C LEU A 4 -9.18 -1.36 -11.65
N SER A 5 -10.28 -1.05 -10.97
CA SER A 5 -10.34 0.11 -10.08
C SER A 5 -9.29 -0.01 -8.98
N THR A 6 -8.50 1.05 -8.82
CA THR A 6 -7.48 1.13 -7.77
C THR A 6 -7.91 2.07 -6.66
N TYR A 7 -7.40 1.81 -5.47
CA TYR A 7 -7.64 2.59 -4.26
C TYR A 7 -6.32 2.86 -3.55
N ILE A 8 -6.26 3.99 -2.87
CA ILE A 8 -5.17 4.34 -1.96
C ILE A 8 -5.48 3.78 -0.59
N PHE A 9 -4.61 2.90 -0.13
CA PHE A 9 -4.60 2.36 1.22
C PHE A 9 -3.51 3.04 2.02
N ARG A 10 -3.72 3.20 3.33
CA ARG A 10 -2.63 3.47 4.28
C ARG A 10 -2.12 2.14 4.81
N TYR A 11 -0.82 2.06 5.10
CA TYR A 11 -0.23 0.89 5.75
C TYR A 11 0.59 1.28 6.96
N VAL A 12 0.66 0.34 7.92
CA VAL A 12 1.62 0.32 9.02
C VAL A 12 2.32 -1.03 8.98
N ALA A 13 3.57 -1.02 8.56
CA ALA A 13 4.42 -2.20 8.45
C ALA A 13 5.32 -2.32 9.68
N LYS A 14 5.34 -3.50 10.30
CA LYS A 14 6.23 -3.86 11.40
C LYS A 14 7.49 -4.47 10.83
N LEU A 15 8.64 -4.02 11.31
CA LEU A 15 9.92 -4.59 10.90
C LEU A 15 10.27 -5.83 11.75
N HIS A 16 11.16 -6.68 11.24
CA HIS A 16 11.72 -7.81 11.98
C HIS A 16 12.54 -7.35 13.21
N GLY A 17 13.06 -6.12 13.20
CA GLY A 17 13.67 -5.47 14.35
C GLY A 17 12.73 -4.50 15.08
N ASN A 18 13.30 -3.56 15.84
CA ASN A 18 12.52 -2.50 16.47
C ASN A 18 12.19 -1.41 15.45
N GLY A 19 10.90 -1.26 15.10
CA GLY A 19 10.43 -0.15 14.28
C GLY A 19 9.13 -0.43 13.54
N THR A 20 8.54 0.65 13.02
CA THR A 20 7.41 0.59 12.11
C THR A 20 7.60 1.54 10.95
N LEU A 21 7.30 1.07 9.73
CA LEU A 21 7.18 1.90 8.55
C LEU A 21 5.71 2.26 8.32
N ARG A 22 5.45 3.47 7.85
CA ARG A 22 4.10 3.93 7.54
C ARG A 22 4.11 4.62 6.20
N GLY A 23 3.10 4.35 5.40
CA GLY A 23 2.98 4.94 4.08
C GLY A 23 1.58 4.80 3.51
N ARG A 24 1.48 5.16 2.24
CA ARG A 24 0.27 4.99 1.43
C ARG A 24 0.65 4.25 0.17
N ILE A 25 -0.19 3.33 -0.25
CA ILE A 25 0.05 2.52 -1.44
C ILE A 25 -1.24 2.43 -2.25
N GLU A 26 -1.10 2.51 -3.57
CA GLU A 26 -2.17 2.23 -4.50
C GLU A 26 -2.27 0.71 -4.75
N ALA A 27 -3.48 0.16 -4.66
CA ALA A 27 -3.74 -1.24 -4.95
C ALA A 27 -5.20 -1.46 -5.35
N THR A 28 -5.48 -2.62 -5.94
CA THR A 28 -6.83 -3.05 -6.31
C THR A 28 -7.63 -3.62 -5.13
N SER A 29 -6.96 -4.11 -4.08
CA SER A 29 -7.58 -4.65 -2.88
C SER A 29 -6.65 -4.53 -1.66
N ALA A 30 -7.20 -4.72 -0.46
CA ALA A 30 -6.39 -4.72 0.77
C ALA A 30 -5.38 -5.88 0.82
N LEU A 31 -5.73 -7.04 0.25
CA LEU A 31 -4.82 -8.17 0.13
C LEU A 31 -3.67 -7.85 -0.82
N HIS A 32 -3.97 -7.27 -1.98
CA HIS A 32 -2.96 -6.84 -2.94
C HIS A 32 -2.05 -5.75 -2.35
N ALA A 33 -2.60 -4.76 -1.62
CA ALA A 33 -1.82 -3.77 -0.90
C ALA A 33 -0.87 -4.42 0.12
N LYS A 34 -1.36 -5.40 0.90
CA LYS A 34 -0.53 -6.12 1.87
C LYS A 34 0.61 -6.85 1.18
N GLN A 35 0.32 -7.59 0.11
CA GLN A 35 1.34 -8.32 -0.65
C GLN A 35 2.42 -7.40 -1.20
N ARG A 36 2.04 -6.26 -1.81
CA ARG A 36 3.00 -5.28 -2.32
C ARG A 36 3.87 -4.68 -1.22
N VAL A 37 3.27 -4.27 -0.09
CA VAL A 37 4.04 -3.71 1.03
C VAL A 37 5.04 -4.75 1.55
N MET A 38 4.62 -6.00 1.75
CA MET A 38 5.51 -7.07 2.20
C MET A 38 6.62 -7.38 1.18
N GLN A 39 6.33 -7.31 -0.12
CA GLN A 39 7.31 -7.56 -1.19
C GLN A 39 8.30 -6.40 -1.39
N SER A 40 7.92 -5.18 -1.02
CA SER A 40 8.77 -4.00 -1.20
C SER A 40 10.02 -4.00 -0.30
N ASN A 41 9.98 -4.72 0.82
CA ASN A 41 11.07 -4.76 1.78
C ASN A 41 11.03 -6.04 2.62
N GLU A 42 12.06 -6.89 2.45
CA GLU A 42 12.22 -8.17 3.14
C GLU A 42 12.33 -8.05 4.67
N LEU A 43 12.62 -6.86 5.20
CA LEU A 43 12.65 -6.60 6.63
C LEU A 43 11.26 -6.41 7.22
N ILE A 44 10.20 -6.31 6.41
CA ILE A 44 8.83 -6.19 6.89
C ILE A 44 8.32 -7.57 7.31
N LYS A 45 8.03 -7.71 8.60
CA LYS A 45 7.48 -8.93 9.21
C LYS A 45 5.96 -9.04 9.03
N ASP A 46 5.27 -7.91 9.10
CA ASP A 46 3.82 -7.85 8.94
C ASP A 46 3.40 -6.44 8.52
N ALA A 47 2.26 -6.34 7.82
CA ALA A 47 1.70 -5.06 7.41
C ALA A 47 0.20 -5.02 7.68
N HIS A 48 -0.22 -3.99 8.40
CA HIS A 48 -1.63 -3.67 8.62
C HIS A 48 -2.10 -2.65 7.59
N ILE A 49 -3.15 -2.98 6.86
CA ILE A 49 -3.68 -2.18 5.75
C ILE A 49 -5.04 -1.59 6.15
N SER A 50 -5.27 -0.32 5.83
CA SER A 50 -6.60 0.29 5.95
C SER A 50 -6.93 1.12 4.72
N LEU A 51 -8.15 1.00 4.20
CA LEU A 51 -8.63 1.84 3.11
C LEU A 51 -8.81 3.29 3.60
N LEU A 52 -8.31 4.27 2.84
CA LEU A 52 -8.58 5.68 3.13
C LEU A 52 -10.00 6.02 2.67
N LYS A 53 -10.85 6.50 3.58
CA LYS A 53 -12.26 6.79 3.27
C LYS A 53 -12.41 7.86 2.18
N ASN A 54 -11.53 8.86 2.16
CA ASN A 54 -11.54 9.94 1.16
C ASN A 54 -10.44 9.71 0.12
N GLN A 55 -10.80 8.99 -0.94
CA GLN A 55 -9.89 8.67 -2.04
C GLN A 55 -9.45 9.92 -2.83
N GLY A 56 -10.33 10.90 -2.99
CA GLY A 56 -10.01 12.14 -3.72
C GLY A 56 -8.92 12.98 -3.03
N SER A 57 -8.94 13.04 -1.70
CA SER A 57 -7.86 13.67 -0.92
C SER A 57 -6.60 12.79 -0.91
N ALA A 58 -6.76 11.46 -0.78
CA ALA A 58 -5.63 10.53 -0.74
C ALA A 58 -4.79 10.57 -2.02
N ARG A 59 -5.41 10.70 -3.20
CA ARG A 59 -4.71 10.81 -4.49
C ARG A 59 -3.93 12.12 -4.66
N LYS A 60 -4.14 13.12 -3.81
CA LYS A 60 -3.35 14.38 -3.79
C LYS A 60 -2.14 14.31 -2.86
N GLN A 61 -2.02 13.24 -2.07
CA GLN A 61 -0.91 13.03 -1.14
C GLN A 61 0.13 12.11 -1.77
N ALA A 62 1.33 12.04 -1.20
CA ALA A 62 2.33 11.06 -1.62
C ALA A 62 1.85 9.63 -1.30
N PHE A 63 1.92 8.75 -2.30
CA PHE A 63 1.66 7.33 -2.21
C PHE A 63 2.55 6.57 -3.20
N GLU A 64 2.78 5.29 -2.91
CA GLU A 64 3.45 4.36 -3.80
C GLU A 64 2.45 3.89 -4.87
N ALA A 65 2.63 4.36 -6.11
CA ALA A 65 1.77 3.98 -7.23
C ALA A 65 1.94 2.50 -7.59
N MET A 66 0.95 1.91 -8.26
CA MET A 66 1.18 0.65 -8.97
C MET A 66 2.12 0.93 -10.14
N GLU A 67 3.35 0.43 -10.10
CA GLU A 67 4.18 0.41 -11.30
C GLU A 67 3.52 -0.53 -12.29
N GLU A 68 2.94 0.02 -13.36
CA GLU A 68 2.64 -0.75 -14.55
C GLU A 68 3.99 -1.11 -15.19
N PHE A 69 4.39 -2.38 -15.13
CA PHE A 69 5.43 -2.88 -16.01
C PHE A 69 4.92 -2.69 -17.44
N ILE A 70 5.48 -1.70 -18.14
CA ILE A 70 5.29 -1.47 -19.58
C ILE A 70 6.18 -2.44 -20.35
#